data_AF-A0A2V7WKQ1-F1
#
_entry.id   AF-A0A2V7WKQ1-F1
#
_cell.length_a   1.000
_cell.length_b   1.000
_cell.length_c   1.000
_cell.angle_alpha   90.00
_cell.angle_beta   90.00
_cell.angle_gamma   90.00
#
_symmetry.space_group_name_H-M   'P 1'
#
loop_
_entity.id
_entity.type
_entity.pdbx_description
1 polymer ?
#
loop_
_entity_poly.entity_id
_entity_poly.type
_entity_poly.pdbx_seq_one_letter_code
_entity_poly.pdbx_strand_id
1 'polypeptide(L)'
;MTPNNRLLALATTAWLVTAVPAARAAIAIAASLDQKVENAASIVVGKCIKTESRMDPTGRWILTYSTFEVQKSLKGVAGPQITIVTPGGTVGSTHQDTIGVPEFHEGAEHVIFVKNSRVGPTVLYFDQGAYDVTTDGHGDKIVAPIPSNLVKVDSQSGMAVAPNDTPRTMRDFEKAVSDSIRESSARKARMDMLAAEKARKEQASLWSILNRNWLVIMFALAGIALATWQLLRR
;
A
#
# COMPACT_ATOMS: atom_id res chain seq x y z
N MET A 1 63.37 -26.00 17.39
CA MET A 1 61.89 -26.06 17.43
C MET A 1 61.36 -24.88 16.62
N THR A 2 60.99 -25.11 15.37
CA THR A 2 60.31 -24.10 14.54
C THR A 2 58.83 -24.04 14.96
N PRO A 3 58.28 -22.88 15.33
CA PRO A 3 56.87 -22.79 15.73
C PRO A 3 55.98 -23.08 14.52
N ASN A 4 54.94 -23.89 14.74
CA ASN A 4 53.99 -24.34 13.73
C ASN A 4 53.11 -23.18 13.23
N ASN A 5 53.59 -22.41 12.25
CA ASN A 5 52.87 -21.31 11.59
C ASN A 5 51.54 -21.74 10.93
N ARG A 6 51.31 -23.05 10.75
CA ARG A 6 50.07 -23.61 10.19
C ARG A 6 48.88 -23.51 11.15
N LEU A 7 49.11 -23.58 12.47
CA LEU A 7 48.06 -23.42 13.48
C LEU A 7 47.63 -21.95 13.63
N LEU A 8 48.57 -21.01 13.51
CA LEU A 8 48.29 -19.57 13.47
C LEU A 8 47.52 -19.16 12.20
N ALA A 9 47.83 -19.76 11.05
CA ALA A 9 47.11 -19.54 9.80
C ALA A 9 45.66 -20.07 9.83
N LEU A 10 45.41 -21.21 10.51
CA LEU A 10 44.07 -21.77 10.70
C LEU A 10 43.24 -20.97 11.72
N ALA A 11 43.87 -20.48 12.79
CA ALA A 11 43.19 -19.65 13.78
C ALA A 11 42.75 -18.28 13.22
N THR A 12 43.56 -17.69 12.33
CA THR A 12 43.25 -16.41 11.69
C THR A 12 42.14 -16.52 10.63
N THR A 13 42.04 -17.64 9.91
CA THR A 13 40.92 -17.89 8.99
C THR A 13 39.62 -18.18 9.72
N ALA A 14 39.65 -18.89 10.85
CA ALA A 14 38.46 -19.18 11.65
C ALA A 14 37.83 -17.92 12.29
N TRP A 15 38.65 -16.91 12.64
CA TRP A 15 38.17 -15.65 13.22
C TRP A 15 37.56 -14.69 12.19
N LEU A 16 37.96 -14.79 10.92
CA LEU A 16 37.41 -13.96 9.85
C LEU A 16 36.02 -14.40 9.38
N VAL A 17 35.67 -15.69 9.55
CA VAL A 17 34.36 -16.25 9.15
C VAL A 17 33.24 -15.91 10.14
N THR A 18 33.55 -15.64 11.41
CA THR A 18 32.54 -15.26 12.41
C THR A 18 32.20 -13.77 12.42
N ALA A 19 32.97 -12.95 11.70
CA ALA A 19 32.78 -11.50 11.60
C ALA A 19 31.96 -11.09 10.36
N VAL A 20 31.02 -11.92 9.90
CA VAL A 20 30.04 -11.46 8.91
C VAL A 20 29.02 -10.60 9.66
N PRO A 21 29.00 -9.26 9.49
CA PRO A 21 27.94 -8.46 10.07
C PRO A 21 26.62 -8.99 9.51
N ALA A 22 25.67 -9.30 10.40
CA ALA A 22 24.32 -9.64 9.98
C ALA A 22 23.74 -8.43 9.25
N ALA A 23 23.79 -8.45 7.91
CA ALA A 23 23.19 -7.43 7.07
C ALA A 23 21.67 -7.45 7.34
N ARG A 24 21.17 -6.45 8.04
CA ARG A 24 19.73 -6.29 8.30
C ARG A 24 19.11 -5.72 7.02
N ALA A 25 18.69 -6.60 6.11
CA ALA A 25 17.95 -6.20 4.93
C ALA A 25 16.47 -6.02 5.29
N ALA A 26 15.92 -4.83 5.04
CA ALA A 26 14.48 -4.65 5.04
C ALA A 26 13.91 -5.15 3.70
N ILE A 27 12.75 -5.79 3.75
CA ILE A 27 12.06 -6.36 2.58
C ILE A 27 10.65 -5.79 2.53
N ALA A 28 10.19 -5.39 1.34
CA ALA A 28 8.81 -5.00 1.10
C ALA A 28 8.21 -5.76 -0.07
N ILE A 29 6.89 -5.91 -0.05
CA ILE A 29 6.13 -6.43 -1.20
C ILE A 29 6.06 -5.33 -2.26
N ALA A 30 6.37 -5.71 -3.51
CA ALA A 30 6.24 -4.83 -4.66
C ALA A 30 4.76 -4.50 -4.92
N ALA A 31 4.43 -3.22 -4.99
CA ALA A 31 3.10 -2.73 -5.32
C ALA A 31 3.02 -2.27 -6.78
N SER A 32 2.06 -2.80 -7.53
CA SER A 32 1.80 -2.37 -8.90
C SER A 32 1.22 -0.95 -8.96
N LEU A 33 1.29 -0.28 -10.12
CA LEU A 33 0.65 1.02 -10.32
C LEU A 33 -0.85 0.95 -9.99
N ASP A 34 -1.54 -0.11 -10.41
CA ASP A 34 -2.97 -0.27 -10.13
C ASP A 34 -3.26 -0.39 -8.64
N GLN A 35 -2.45 -1.16 -7.91
CA GLN A 35 -2.59 -1.25 -6.45
C GLN A 35 -2.33 0.09 -5.76
N LYS A 36 -1.35 0.85 -6.24
CA LYS A 36 -1.07 2.22 -5.75
C LYS A 36 -2.25 3.15 -6.03
N VAL A 37 -2.76 3.16 -7.25
CA VAL A 37 -3.91 3.97 -7.65
C VAL A 37 -5.14 3.59 -6.85
N GLU A 38 -5.43 2.30 -6.69
CA GLU A 38 -6.59 1.80 -5.94
C GLU A 38 -6.54 2.24 -4.47
N ASN A 39 -5.40 2.05 -3.81
CA ASN A 39 -5.25 2.26 -2.36
C ASN A 39 -4.91 3.70 -1.95
N ALA A 40 -4.56 4.59 -2.88
CA ALA A 40 -4.31 5.99 -2.58
C ALA A 40 -5.59 6.73 -2.20
N ALA A 41 -5.54 7.51 -1.12
CA ALA A 41 -6.59 8.47 -0.77
C ALA A 41 -6.59 9.65 -1.75
N SER A 42 -5.40 10.13 -2.12
CA SER A 42 -5.19 11.11 -3.19
C SER A 42 -3.86 10.86 -3.90
N ILE A 43 -3.72 11.38 -5.12
CA ILE A 43 -2.47 11.36 -5.88
C ILE A 43 -2.21 12.79 -6.33
N VAL A 44 -1.10 13.36 -5.88
CA VAL A 44 -0.78 14.78 -6.12
C VAL A 44 0.54 14.93 -6.85
N VAL A 45 0.62 15.92 -7.72
CA VAL A 45 1.87 16.48 -8.25
C VAL A 45 2.11 17.79 -7.52
N GLY A 46 3.27 17.93 -6.90
CA GLY A 46 3.56 19.12 -6.10
C GLY A 46 5.05 19.39 -5.93
N LYS A 47 5.35 20.64 -5.61
CA LYS A 47 6.71 21.09 -5.29
C LYS A 47 6.86 21.17 -3.78
N CYS A 48 7.91 20.57 -3.23
CA CYS A 48 8.23 20.70 -1.82
C CYS A 48 8.68 22.14 -1.55
N ILE A 49 7.97 22.85 -0.68
CA ILE A 49 8.25 24.26 -0.34
C ILE A 49 8.82 24.43 1.07
N LYS A 50 8.69 23.42 1.92
CA LYS A 50 9.22 23.44 3.29
C LYS A 50 9.42 22.02 3.80
N THR A 51 10.56 21.76 4.44
CA THR A 51 10.79 20.51 5.18
C THR A 51 11.26 20.82 6.59
N GLU A 52 10.60 20.25 7.60
CA GLU A 52 11.00 20.38 9.00
C GLU A 52 10.89 19.05 9.75
N SER A 53 11.89 18.71 10.55
CA SER A 53 11.86 17.52 11.41
C SER A 53 11.66 17.91 12.87
N ARG A 54 10.87 17.13 13.60
CA ARG A 54 10.68 17.28 15.04
C ARG A 54 10.50 15.93 15.71
N MET A 55 10.79 15.87 17.00
CA MET A 55 10.42 14.73 17.82
C MET A 55 8.90 14.61 17.88
N ASP A 56 8.40 13.38 17.82
CA ASP A 56 7.02 13.08 18.12
C ASP A 56 6.70 13.41 19.60
N PRO A 57 5.42 13.53 19.99
CA PRO A 57 5.06 13.86 21.38
C PRO A 57 5.60 12.87 22.42
N THR A 58 5.91 11.62 22.03
CA THR A 58 6.51 10.63 22.94
C THR A 58 8.03 10.77 23.09
N GLY A 59 8.67 11.59 22.26
CA GLY A 59 10.13 11.76 22.23
C GLY A 59 10.88 10.51 21.76
N ARG A 60 10.19 9.57 21.10
CA ARG A 60 10.77 8.28 20.69
C ARG A 60 11.15 8.27 19.22
N TRP A 61 10.44 9.03 18.39
CA TRP A 61 10.62 9.02 16.95
C TRP A 61 10.83 10.44 16.43
N ILE A 62 11.75 10.60 15.49
CA ILE A 62 11.78 11.80 14.65
C ILE A 62 10.72 11.64 13.55
N LEU A 63 9.93 12.68 13.34
CA LEU A 63 9.01 12.82 12.20
C LEU A 63 9.43 14.01 11.36
N THR A 64 9.50 13.82 10.05
CA THR A 64 9.74 14.86 9.07
C THR A 64 8.43 15.27 8.41
N TYR A 65 8.18 16.57 8.38
CA TYR A 65 7.01 17.22 7.81
C TYR A 65 7.45 17.96 6.56
N SER A 66 7.08 17.43 5.40
CA SER A 66 7.38 18.03 4.10
C SER A 66 6.11 18.64 3.53
N THR A 67 6.03 19.96 3.47
CA THR A 67 4.92 20.70 2.90
C THR A 67 5.12 20.89 1.41
N PHE A 68 4.10 20.51 0.64
CA PHE A 68 4.05 20.62 -0.81
C PHE A 68 3.04 21.66 -1.23
N GLU A 69 3.44 22.53 -2.15
CA GLU A 69 2.50 23.28 -2.99
C GLU A 69 1.94 22.33 -4.06
N VAL A 70 0.63 22.14 -4.06
CA VAL A 70 -0.04 21.21 -4.97
C VAL A 70 -0.24 21.90 -6.31
N GLN A 71 0.44 21.41 -7.34
CA GLN A 71 0.31 21.89 -8.71
C GLN A 71 -0.85 21.22 -9.44
N LYS A 72 -1.07 19.92 -9.16
CA LYS A 72 -2.14 19.12 -9.78
C LYS A 72 -2.56 17.98 -8.88
N SER A 73 -3.86 17.67 -8.87
CA SER A 73 -4.39 16.44 -8.28
C SER A 73 -4.77 15.46 -9.39
N LEU A 74 -4.17 14.28 -9.41
CA LEU A 74 -4.47 13.21 -10.36
C LEU A 74 -5.60 12.30 -9.86
N LYS A 75 -5.75 12.18 -8.54
CA LYS A 75 -6.83 11.45 -7.88
C LYS A 75 -7.21 12.14 -6.58
N GLY A 76 -8.51 12.21 -6.30
CA GLY A 76 -9.03 12.80 -5.08
C GLY A 76 -8.94 14.33 -5.10
N VAL A 77 -9.42 14.95 -4.02
CA VAL A 77 -9.37 16.40 -3.83
C VAL A 77 -8.22 16.71 -2.88
N ALA A 78 -7.30 17.57 -3.32
CA ALA A 78 -6.23 18.12 -2.49
C ALA A 78 -6.39 19.63 -2.39
N GLY A 79 -6.10 20.20 -1.21
CA GLY A 79 -6.01 21.65 -1.06
C GLY A 79 -4.80 22.22 -1.81
N PRO A 80 -4.62 23.55 -1.81
CA PRO A 80 -3.48 24.20 -2.47
C PRO A 80 -2.13 23.79 -1.87
N GLN A 81 -2.14 23.30 -0.63
CA GLN A 81 -0.97 22.72 0.01
C GLN A 81 -1.33 21.42 0.73
N ILE A 82 -0.36 20.53 0.84
CA ILE A 82 -0.46 19.30 1.62
C ILE A 82 0.85 19.07 2.38
N THR A 83 0.77 18.69 3.65
CA THR A 83 1.96 18.31 4.44
C THR A 83 2.02 16.79 4.56
N ILE A 84 3.08 16.21 4.01
CA ILE A 84 3.38 14.79 4.05
C ILE A 84 4.27 14.52 5.25
N VAL A 85 3.87 13.55 6.08
CA VAL A 85 4.59 13.16 7.29
C VAL A 85 5.30 11.84 7.05
N THR A 86 6.62 11.81 7.24
CA THR A 86 7.46 10.61 7.13
C THR A 86 8.24 10.37 8.42
N PRO A 87 8.50 9.12 8.81
CA PRO A 87 9.36 8.82 9.95
C PRO A 87 10.84 9.00 9.59
N GLY A 88 11.64 9.43 10.57
CA GLY A 88 13.04 9.76 10.39
C GLY A 88 13.28 11.25 10.15
N GLY A 89 14.54 11.60 9.90
CA GLY A 89 15.03 12.97 9.72
C GLY A 89 16.07 13.37 10.76
N THR A 90 16.26 14.68 10.93
CA THR A 90 17.33 15.21 11.78
C THR A 90 16.83 16.30 12.71
N VAL A 91 17.07 16.16 14.02
CA VAL A 91 16.77 17.17 15.03
C VAL A 91 18.03 17.46 15.83
N GLY A 92 18.56 18.69 15.69
CA GLY A 92 19.84 19.06 16.31
C GLY A 92 20.96 18.15 15.82
N SER A 93 21.62 17.42 16.74
CA SER A 93 22.66 16.44 16.43
C SER A 93 22.14 15.02 16.24
N THR A 94 20.85 14.77 16.44
CA THR A 94 20.25 13.43 16.35
C THR A 94 19.71 13.21 14.95
N HIS A 95 20.25 12.23 14.25
CA HIS A 95 19.78 11.77 12.95
C HIS A 95 19.15 10.38 13.08
N GLN A 96 17.98 10.19 12.48
CA GLN A 96 17.27 8.92 12.44
C GLN A 96 16.97 8.58 10.98
N ASP A 97 17.74 7.64 10.43
CA ASP A 97 17.50 7.06 9.12
C ASP A 97 16.43 5.95 9.22
N THR A 98 15.54 5.88 8.23
CA THR A 98 14.49 4.86 8.15
C THR A 98 14.46 4.27 6.74
N ILE A 99 14.84 3.00 6.63
CA ILE A 99 14.93 2.30 5.35
C ILE A 99 13.57 2.30 4.62
N GLY A 100 13.60 2.63 3.34
CA GLY A 100 12.42 2.58 2.46
C GLY A 100 11.49 3.78 2.60
N VAL A 101 11.88 4.81 3.35
CA VAL A 101 11.14 6.06 3.49
C VAL A 101 11.72 7.09 2.52
N PRO A 102 10.90 7.77 1.71
CA PRO A 102 11.40 8.79 0.80
C PRO A 102 11.81 10.04 1.58
N GLU A 103 12.93 10.63 1.17
CA GLU A 103 13.36 11.95 1.61
C GLU A 103 12.91 12.99 0.60
N PHE A 104 12.41 14.12 1.10
CA PHE A 104 11.94 15.22 0.27
C PHE A 104 12.76 16.48 0.54
N HIS A 105 13.21 17.11 -0.54
CA HIS A 105 14.04 18.31 -0.47
C HIS A 105 13.26 19.52 -0.98
N GLU A 106 13.41 20.64 -0.29
CA GLU A 106 12.81 21.91 -0.72
C GLU A 106 13.25 22.25 -2.14
N GLY A 107 12.29 22.68 -2.97
CA GLY A 107 12.50 22.97 -4.38
C GLY A 107 12.25 21.80 -5.32
N ALA A 108 12.31 20.55 -4.83
CA ALA A 108 12.07 19.37 -5.66
C ALA A 108 10.58 19.17 -5.94
N GLU A 109 10.28 18.63 -7.13
CA GLU A 109 8.92 18.30 -7.55
C GLU A 109 8.73 16.78 -7.51
N HIS A 110 7.56 16.36 -7.03
CA HIS A 110 7.25 14.95 -6.85
C HIS A 110 5.81 14.61 -7.25
N VAL A 111 5.62 13.37 -7.67
CA VAL A 111 4.30 12.72 -7.65
C VAL A 111 4.20 11.90 -6.37
N ILE A 112 3.12 12.10 -5.59
CA ILE A 112 2.94 11.46 -4.29
C ILE A 112 1.59 10.77 -4.24
N PHE A 113 1.60 9.47 -4.02
CA PHE A 113 0.45 8.67 -3.67
C PHE A 113 0.26 8.78 -2.16
N VAL A 114 -0.85 9.36 -1.75
CA VAL A 114 -1.09 9.72 -0.36
C VAL A 114 -2.01 8.70 0.29
N LYS A 115 -1.67 8.30 1.51
CA LYS A 115 -2.61 7.64 2.43
C LYS A 115 -2.78 8.49 3.69
N ASN A 116 -3.93 8.37 4.34
CA ASN A 116 -4.15 9.01 5.62
C ASN A 116 -3.59 8.14 6.75
N SER A 117 -2.91 8.76 7.71
CA SER A 117 -2.44 8.11 8.94
C SER A 117 -2.87 8.90 10.16
N ARG A 118 -2.68 8.34 11.36
CA ARG A 118 -3.01 9.03 12.62
C ARG A 118 -2.22 10.33 12.82
N VAL A 119 -1.02 10.43 12.27
CA VAL A 119 -0.14 11.61 12.39
C VAL A 119 -0.31 12.61 11.24
N GLY A 120 -1.17 12.30 10.26
CA GLY A 120 -1.42 13.12 9.07
C GLY A 120 -1.29 12.34 7.76
N PRO A 121 -1.45 13.02 6.61
CA PRO A 121 -1.15 12.46 5.30
C PRO A 121 0.29 11.94 5.23
N THR A 122 0.50 10.77 4.65
CA THR A 122 1.82 10.16 4.48
C THR A 122 1.89 9.45 3.12
N VAL A 123 3.08 9.03 2.73
CA VAL A 123 3.29 8.35 1.45
C VAL A 123 2.75 6.92 1.51
N LEU A 124 1.89 6.56 0.57
CA LEU A 124 1.40 5.20 0.37
C LEU A 124 2.58 4.31 -0.03
N TYR A 125 2.78 3.19 0.67
CA TYR A 125 3.92 2.28 0.45
C TYR A 125 5.30 2.95 0.44
N PHE A 126 5.43 4.11 1.08
CA PHE A 126 6.67 4.86 1.21
C PHE A 126 7.42 5.03 -0.14
N ASP A 127 8.63 4.52 -0.28
CA ASP A 127 9.47 4.67 -1.47
C ASP A 127 8.79 4.22 -2.79
N GLN A 128 7.78 3.36 -2.73
CA GLN A 128 7.02 2.90 -3.91
C GLN A 128 5.91 3.87 -4.36
N GLY A 129 5.46 4.76 -3.46
CA GLY A 129 4.38 5.71 -3.73
C GLY A 129 4.86 7.14 -3.90
N ALA A 130 6.16 7.38 -4.00
CA ALA A 130 6.71 8.68 -4.31
C ALA A 130 7.65 8.57 -5.53
N TYR A 131 7.58 9.58 -6.38
CA TYR A 131 8.32 9.67 -7.63
C TYR A 131 8.94 11.05 -7.74
N ASP A 132 10.17 11.11 -8.23
CA ASP A 132 10.82 12.35 -8.62
C ASP A 132 10.24 12.85 -9.94
N VAL A 133 10.05 14.16 -10.03
CA VAL A 133 9.70 14.85 -11.26
C VAL A 133 10.85 15.76 -11.65
N THR A 134 11.54 15.38 -12.72
CA THR A 134 12.63 16.16 -13.29
C THR A 134 12.23 16.70 -14.65
N THR A 135 12.92 17.73 -15.13
CA THR A 135 12.73 18.25 -16.49
C THR A 135 13.90 17.76 -17.35
N ASP A 136 13.62 17.18 -18.51
CA ASP A 136 14.67 16.74 -19.43
C ASP A 136 15.24 17.90 -20.27
N GLY A 137 16.18 17.58 -21.17
CA GLY A 137 16.81 18.57 -22.05
C GLY A 137 15.88 19.17 -23.12
N HIS A 138 14.68 18.61 -23.29
CA HIS A 138 13.64 19.09 -24.21
C HIS A 138 12.56 19.92 -23.50
N GLY A 139 12.62 20.01 -22.17
CA GLY A 139 11.62 20.71 -21.35
C GLY A 139 10.45 19.82 -20.91
N ASP A 140 10.51 18.52 -21.20
CA ASP A 140 9.46 17.59 -20.80
C ASP A 140 9.67 17.13 -19.35
N LYS A 141 8.57 17.05 -18.59
CA LYS A 141 8.60 16.50 -17.23
C LYS A 141 8.70 14.97 -17.29
N ILE A 142 9.70 14.41 -16.60
CA ILE A 142 9.94 12.98 -16.47
C ILE A 142 9.63 12.56 -15.02
N VAL A 143 8.79 11.53 -14.88
CA VAL A 143 8.43 10.93 -13.61
C VAL A 143 9.23 9.65 -13.43
N ALA A 144 10.07 9.59 -12.41
CA ALA A 144 10.94 8.45 -12.11
C ALA A 144 10.74 7.99 -10.65
N PRO A 145 10.86 6.70 -10.33
CA PRO A 145 10.78 6.25 -8.94
C PRO A 145 11.93 6.83 -8.13
N ILE A 146 11.66 7.11 -6.85
CA ILE A 146 12.72 7.52 -5.93
C ILE A 146 13.71 6.36 -5.76
N PRO A 147 15.04 6.63 -5.83
CA PRO A 147 16.06 5.63 -5.54
C PRO A 147 15.88 5.06 -4.14
N SER A 148 15.92 3.73 -4.01
CA SER A 148 15.73 3.06 -2.73
C SER A 148 16.63 1.84 -2.61
N ASN A 149 17.23 1.69 -1.43
CA ASN A 149 18.04 0.53 -1.06
C ASN A 149 17.18 -0.63 -0.50
N LEU A 150 15.85 -0.47 -0.48
CA LEU A 150 14.92 -1.49 -0.01
C LEU A 150 14.73 -2.61 -1.04
N VAL A 151 14.94 -3.86 -0.63
CA VAL A 151 14.67 -5.02 -1.49
C VAL A 151 13.17 -5.20 -1.63
N LYS A 152 12.69 -5.24 -2.88
CA LYS A 152 11.28 -5.46 -3.21
C LYS A 152 11.10 -6.89 -3.69
N VAL A 153 10.06 -7.56 -3.19
CA VAL A 153 9.74 -8.95 -3.52
C VAL A 153 8.38 -9.00 -4.19
N ASP A 154 8.28 -9.73 -5.30
CA ASP A 154 6.99 -9.99 -5.93
C ASP A 154 6.20 -11.02 -5.12
N SER A 155 4.93 -10.71 -4.85
CA SER A 155 4.08 -11.55 -4.01
C SER A 155 3.74 -12.91 -4.61
N GLN A 156 3.83 -13.08 -5.94
CA GLN A 156 3.46 -14.32 -6.61
C GLN A 156 4.64 -15.29 -6.67
N SER A 157 5.82 -14.79 -7.03
CA SER A 157 7.05 -15.55 -7.21
C SER A 157 7.87 -15.67 -5.92
N GLY A 158 7.69 -14.77 -4.95
CA GLY A 158 8.55 -14.67 -3.77
C GLY A 158 9.98 -14.25 -4.09
N MET A 159 10.26 -13.83 -5.33
CA MET A 159 11.58 -13.44 -5.79
C MET A 159 11.81 -11.94 -5.66
N ALA A 160 13.07 -11.55 -5.45
CA ALA A 160 13.49 -10.15 -5.50
C ALA A 160 13.26 -9.61 -6.92
N VAL A 161 12.72 -8.40 -7.01
CA VAL A 161 12.42 -7.73 -8.28
C VAL A 161 13.10 -6.38 -8.29
N ALA A 162 13.63 -6.03 -9.47
CA ALA A 162 14.04 -4.65 -9.73
C ALA A 162 12.82 -3.71 -9.59
N PRO A 163 13.04 -2.41 -9.35
CA PRO A 163 11.95 -1.43 -9.37
C PRO A 163 11.14 -1.57 -10.68
N ASN A 164 9.89 -2.00 -10.59
CA ASN A 164 9.03 -2.25 -11.76
C ASN A 164 8.57 -0.98 -12.47
N ASP A 165 8.77 0.18 -11.84
CA ASP A 165 8.41 1.46 -12.44
C ASP A 165 9.63 2.00 -13.19
N THR A 166 9.50 2.12 -14.50
CA THR A 166 10.49 2.81 -15.32
C THR A 166 10.20 4.31 -15.38
N PRO A 167 11.24 5.15 -15.56
CA PRO A 167 11.04 6.55 -15.89
C PRO A 167 10.15 6.71 -17.11
N ARG A 168 9.18 7.63 -17.05
CA ARG A 168 8.24 7.91 -18.14
C ARG A 168 7.86 9.39 -18.14
N THR A 169 7.32 9.87 -19.26
CA THR A 169 6.86 11.26 -19.33
C THR A 169 5.70 11.50 -18.36
N MET A 170 5.55 12.73 -17.85
CA MET A 170 4.41 13.11 -17.01
C MET A 170 3.09 12.81 -17.71
N ARG A 171 3.00 13.07 -19.02
CA ARG A 171 1.80 12.78 -19.82
C ARG A 171 1.45 11.30 -19.80
N ASP A 172 2.43 10.42 -20.02
CA ASP A 172 2.18 8.97 -20.03
C ASP A 172 1.86 8.45 -18.62
N PHE A 173 2.49 9.04 -17.59
CA PHE A 173 2.18 8.75 -16.20
C PHE A 173 0.73 9.10 -15.85
N GLU A 174 0.30 10.32 -16.18
CA GLU A 174 -1.07 10.79 -15.95
C GLU A 174 -2.10 9.92 -16.69
N LYS A 175 -1.80 9.55 -17.94
CA LYS A 175 -2.63 8.64 -18.72
C LYS A 175 -2.77 7.29 -18.01
N ALA A 176 -1.66 6.71 -17.56
CA ALA A 176 -1.66 5.42 -16.85
C ALA A 176 -2.48 5.48 -15.54
N VAL A 177 -2.35 6.57 -14.77
CA VAL A 177 -3.16 6.79 -13.56
C VAL A 177 -4.64 6.91 -13.91
N SER A 178 -5.00 7.67 -14.94
CA SER A 178 -6.39 7.87 -15.37
C SER A 178 -7.02 6.56 -15.86
N ASP A 179 -6.31 5.79 -16.67
CA ASP A 179 -6.75 4.48 -17.15
C ASP A 179 -7.01 3.52 -15.97
N SER A 180 -6.09 3.48 -15.00
CA SER A 180 -6.23 2.66 -13.79
C SER A 180 -7.42 3.07 -12.89
N ILE A 181 -7.70 4.38 -12.76
CA ILE A 181 -8.88 4.89 -12.04
C ILE A 181 -10.17 4.39 -12.71
N ARG A 182 -10.24 4.47 -14.05
CA ARG A 182 -11.41 4.04 -14.82
C ARG A 182 -11.66 2.55 -14.64
N GLU A 183 -10.61 1.74 -14.75
CA GLU A 183 -10.68 0.28 -14.59
C GLU A 183 -11.08 -0.13 -13.18
N SER A 184 -10.49 0.50 -12.15
CA SER A 184 -10.83 0.22 -10.75
C SER A 184 -12.29 0.56 -10.43
N SER A 185 -12.79 1.67 -10.98
CA SER A 185 -14.19 2.08 -10.81
C SER A 185 -15.16 1.12 -11.49
N ALA A 186 -14.83 0.68 -12.71
CA ALA A 186 -15.63 -0.30 -13.44
C ALA A 186 -15.66 -1.67 -12.72
N ARG A 187 -14.51 -2.11 -12.19
CA ARG A 187 -14.40 -3.35 -11.40
C ARG A 187 -15.26 -3.28 -10.14
N LYS A 188 -15.19 -2.17 -9.40
CA LYS A 188 -16.00 -1.94 -8.20
C LYS A 188 -17.50 -1.95 -8.52
N ALA A 189 -17.94 -1.22 -9.54
CA ALA A 189 -19.34 -1.18 -9.97
C ALA A 189 -19.85 -2.58 -10.35
N ARG A 190 -19.03 -3.38 -11.05
CA ARG A 190 -19.36 -4.78 -11.38
C ARG A 190 -19.50 -5.64 -10.11
N MET A 191 -18.60 -5.50 -9.15
CA MET A 191 -18.67 -6.24 -7.89
C MET A 191 -19.90 -5.87 -7.07
N ASP A 192 -20.23 -4.58 -6.98
CA ASP A 192 -21.42 -4.09 -6.28
C ASP A 192 -22.71 -4.62 -6.93
N MET A 193 -22.75 -4.69 -8.27
CA MET A 193 -23.86 -5.29 -9.00
C MET A 193 -24.03 -6.78 -8.69
N LEU A 194 -22.94 -7.56 -8.70
CA LEU A 194 -22.96 -8.98 -8.36
C LEU A 194 -23.36 -9.22 -6.90
N ALA A 195 -22.87 -8.39 -5.97
CA ALA A 195 -23.24 -8.46 -4.56
C ALA A 195 -24.73 -8.14 -4.35
N ALA A 196 -25.25 -7.13 -5.05
CA ALA A 196 -26.66 -6.78 -5.03
C ALA A 196 -27.54 -7.90 -5.63
N GLU A 197 -27.11 -8.54 -6.72
CA GLU A 197 -27.81 -9.68 -7.31
C GLU A 197 -27.83 -10.88 -6.36
N LYS A 198 -26.70 -11.19 -5.72
CA LYS A 198 -26.59 -12.26 -4.72
C LYS A 198 -27.51 -11.99 -3.53
N ALA A 199 -27.51 -10.78 -2.99
CA ALA A 199 -28.40 -10.37 -1.90
C ALA A 199 -29.88 -10.51 -2.28
N ARG A 200 -30.26 -10.11 -3.51
CA ARG A 200 -31.62 -10.31 -4.03
C ARG A 200 -31.99 -11.79 -4.14
N LYS A 201 -31.09 -12.65 -4.65
CA LYS A 201 -31.32 -14.10 -4.74
C LYS A 201 -31.43 -14.76 -3.38
N GLU A 202 -30.62 -14.34 -2.40
CA GLU A 202 -30.72 -14.82 -1.02
C GLU A 202 -32.03 -14.38 -0.34
N GLN A 203 -32.51 -13.17 -0.60
CA GLN A 203 -33.84 -12.72 -0.11
C GLN A 203 -35.00 -13.46 -0.80
N ALA A 204 -34.87 -13.76 -2.09
CA ALA A 204 -35.83 -14.57 -2.84
C ALA A 204 -35.70 -16.08 -2.58
N SER A 205 -34.69 -16.51 -1.81
CA SER A 205 -34.43 -17.90 -1.47
C SER A 205 -35.52 -18.47 -0.58
N LEU A 206 -35.76 -19.78 -0.73
CA LEU A 206 -36.81 -20.61 -0.15
C LEU A 206 -37.12 -20.37 1.34
N TRP A 207 -36.16 -19.88 2.13
CA TRP A 207 -36.34 -19.52 3.53
C TRP A 207 -37.36 -18.39 3.75
N SER A 208 -37.45 -17.40 2.86
CA SER A 208 -38.46 -16.34 2.97
C SER A 208 -39.86 -16.86 2.63
N ILE A 209 -39.97 -17.82 1.71
CA ILE A 209 -41.21 -18.53 1.39
C ILE A 209 -41.65 -19.40 2.58
N LEU A 210 -40.70 -20.13 3.18
CA LEU A 210 -40.94 -21.02 4.32
C LEU A 210 -41.38 -20.25 5.56
N ASN A 211 -40.73 -19.11 5.85
CA ASN A 211 -41.03 -18.32 7.04
C ASN A 211 -42.35 -17.52 6.90
N ARG A 212 -42.67 -17.04 5.69
CA ARG A 212 -43.89 -16.27 5.43
C ARG A 212 -45.17 -17.14 5.44
N ASN A 213 -45.05 -18.43 5.11
CA ASN A 213 -46.15 -19.39 5.14
C ASN A 213 -46.03 -20.44 6.27
N TRP A 214 -45.23 -20.16 7.31
CA TRP A 214 -44.96 -21.11 8.38
C TRP A 214 -46.24 -21.68 9.03
N LEU A 215 -47.23 -20.82 9.32
CA LEU A 215 -48.52 -21.26 9.87
C LEU A 215 -49.27 -22.19 8.92
N VAL A 216 -49.29 -21.89 7.62
CA VAL A 216 -49.96 -22.71 6.61
C VAL A 216 -49.29 -24.08 6.50
N ILE A 217 -47.96 -24.13 6.58
CA ILE A 217 -47.19 -25.38 6.55
C ILE A 217 -47.45 -26.20 7.83
N MET A 218 -47.46 -25.57 9.00
CA MET A 218 -47.78 -26.24 10.27
C MET A 218 -49.19 -26.83 10.27
N PHE A 219 -50.19 -26.11 9.76
CA PHE A 219 -51.55 -26.64 9.62
C PHE A 219 -51.62 -27.82 8.64
N ALA A 220 -50.93 -27.74 7.50
CA ALA A 220 -50.86 -28.85 6.55
C ALA A 220 -50.22 -30.10 7.16
N LEU A 221 -49.11 -29.95 7.89
CA LEU A 221 -48.44 -31.05 8.60
C LEU A 221 -49.32 -31.63 9.72
N ALA A 222 -50.00 -30.80 10.50
CA ALA A 222 -50.93 -31.25 11.53
C ALA A 222 -52.11 -32.03 10.95
N GLY A 223 -52.66 -31.58 9.80
CA GLY A 223 -53.72 -32.29 9.09
C GLY A 223 -53.28 -33.67 8.60
N ILE A 224 -52.08 -33.78 8.03
CA ILE A 224 -51.49 -35.07 7.61
C ILE A 224 -51.31 -36.00 8.83
N ALA A 225 -50.80 -35.50 9.95
CA ALA A 225 -50.62 -36.27 11.18
C ALA A 225 -51.95 -36.76 11.79
N LEU A 226 -53.00 -35.93 11.74
CA LEU A 226 -54.34 -36.30 12.17
C LEU A 226 -54.95 -37.38 11.28
N ALA A 227 -54.78 -37.27 9.96
CA ALA A 227 -55.27 -38.25 9.00
C ALA A 227 -54.56 -39.61 9.18
N THR A 228 -53.24 -39.62 9.37
CA THR A 228 -52.49 -40.86 9.65
C THR A 228 -52.86 -41.46 11.01
N TRP A 229 -53.04 -40.64 12.05
CA TRP A 229 -53.50 -41.12 13.35
C TRP A 229 -54.90 -41.74 13.32
N GLN A 230 -55.84 -41.16 12.57
CA GLN A 230 -57.16 -41.73 12.37
C GLN A 230 -57.12 -43.07 11.62
N LEU A 231 -56.20 -43.23 10.66
CA LEU A 231 -56.00 -44.47 9.92
C LEU A 231 -55.43 -45.59 10.79
N LEU A 232 -54.56 -45.26 11.75
CA LEU A 232 -53.97 -46.20 12.72
C LEU A 232 -54.90 -46.59 13.87
N ARG A 233 -55.99 -45.86 14.09
CA ARG A 233 -56.99 -46.10 15.15
C ARG A 233 -58.21 -46.90 14.68
N ARG A 234 -58.26 -47.31 13.42
CA ARG A 234 -59.21 -48.30 12.87
C ARG A 234 -58.59 -49.68 12.90
#